data_AF-A0A2V3K7W8-F1
#
_entry.id   AF-A0A2V3K7W8-F1
#
_cell.length_a   1.000
_cell.length_b   1.000
_cell.length_c   1.000
_cell.angle_alpha   90.00
_cell.angle_beta   90.00
_cell.angle_gamma   90.00
#
_symmetry.space_group_name_H-M   'P 1'
#
loop_
_entity.id
_entity.type
_entity.pdbx_description
1 polymer ?
#
loop_
_entity_poly.entity_id
_entity_poly.type
_entity_poly.pdbx_seq_one_letter_code
_entity_poly.pdbx_strand_id
1 'polypeptide(L)' 'MSDVQKFDFKRCWLDLSPAEREEFASDAGTTSHYIQVHLTGRRRIPRKPLLERLFKACKSRKWISAKSDLVLWFHER' A
#
# COMPACT_ATOMS: atom_id res chain seq x y z
N MET A 1 -2.31 -27.41 3.12
CA MET A 1 -1.85 -26.62 1.97
C MET A 1 -1.44 -25.28 2.52
N SER A 2 -0.20 -24.83 2.30
CA SER A 2 0.28 -23.55 2.81
C SER A 2 -0.42 -22.43 2.07
N ASP A 3 -1.41 -21.80 2.72
CA ASP A 3 -1.96 -20.52 2.30
C ASP A 3 -0.83 -19.50 2.27
N VAL A 4 -0.21 -19.33 1.10
CA VAL A 4 0.66 -18.19 0.84
C VAL A 4 -0.28 -16.99 0.85
N GLN A 5 -0.43 -16.37 2.01
CA GLN A 5 -1.33 -15.25 2.20
C GLN A 5 -0.89 -14.14 1.27
N LYS A 6 -1.66 -13.93 0.20
CA LYS A 6 -1.41 -12.87 -0.76
C LYS A 6 -1.43 -11.53 -0.03
N PHE A 7 -0.50 -10.67 -0.37
CA PHE A 7 -0.44 -9.32 0.17
C PHE A 7 -1.76 -8.58 -0.11
N ASP A 8 -2.33 -7.94 0.92
CA ASP A 8 -3.52 -7.09 0.78
C ASP A 8 -3.27 -5.70 1.36
N PHE A 9 -2.94 -4.75 0.47
CA PHE A 9 -2.69 -3.36 0.84
C PHE A 9 -3.89 -2.71 1.55
N LYS A 10 -5.13 -3.03 1.15
CA LYS A 10 -6.32 -2.44 1.77
C LYS A 10 -6.48 -2.91 3.20
N ARG A 11 -6.24 -4.20 3.47
CA ARG A 11 -6.27 -4.74 4.83
C ARG A 11 -5.22 -4.07 5.71
N CYS A 12 -3.96 -4.04 5.26
CA CYS A 12 -2.88 -3.36 5.98
C CYS A 12 -3.21 -1.89 6.27
N TRP A 13 -3.82 -1.18 5.31
CA TRP A 13 -4.24 0.20 5.49
C TRP A 13 -5.37 0.38 6.50
N LEU A 14 -6.36 -0.53 6.51
CA LEU A 14 -7.50 -0.47 7.42
C LEU A 14 -7.11 -0.81 8.86
N ASP A 15 -6.12 -1.68 9.04
CA ASP A 15 -5.57 -2.04 10.35
C ASP A 15 -4.79 -0.89 11.02
N LEU A 16 -4.39 0.14 10.27
CA LEU A 16 -3.75 1.33 10.82
C LEU A 16 -4.75 2.25 11.54
N SER A 17 -4.30 2.83 12.66
CA SER A 17 -4.94 3.98 13.29
C SER A 17 -4.85 5.24 12.43
N PRO A 18 -5.68 6.28 12.67
CA PRO A 18 -5.60 7.54 11.93
C PRO A 18 -4.22 8.18 11.94
N ALA A 19 -3.51 8.15 13.08
CA ALA A 19 -2.17 8.71 13.19
C ALA A 19 -1.15 7.93 12.33
N GLU A 20 -1.20 6.59 12.37
CA GLU A 20 -0.30 5.75 11.56
C GLU A 20 -0.59 5.88 10.06
N ARG A 21 -1.84 6.14 9.67
CA ARG A 21 -2.21 6.43 8.27
C ARG A 21 -1.58 7.72 7.77
N GLU A 22 -1.56 8.77 8.59
CA GLU A 22 -0.88 10.03 8.25
C GLU A 22 0.64 9.83 8.15
N GLU A 23 1.23 9.12 9.10
CA GLU A 23 2.66 8.80 9.08
C GLU A 23 3.02 8.00 7.82
N PHE A 24 2.26 6.94 7.50
CA PHE A 24 2.46 6.16 6.29
C PHE A 24 2.33 7.02 5.02
N ALA A 25 1.33 7.90 4.97
CA ALA A 25 1.12 8.77 3.82
C ALA A 25 2.29 9.75 3.63
N SER A 26 2.78 10.33 4.73
CA SER A 26 3.96 11.19 4.75
C SER A 26 5.19 10.46 4.23
N ASP A 27 5.45 9.24 4.71
CA ASP A 27 6.57 8.40 4.25
C ASP A 27 6.49 8.08 2.76
N ALA A 28 5.27 7.83 2.26
CA ALA A 28 5.00 7.58 0.84
C ALA A 28 5.00 8.86 -0.01
N GLY A 29 5.12 10.05 0.60
CA GLY A 29 5.08 11.34 -0.08
C GLY A 29 3.72 11.63 -0.73
N THR A 30 2.63 11.27 -0.03
CA THR A 30 1.24 11.52 -0.43
C THR A 30 0.39 11.87 0.81
N THR A 31 -0.94 11.83 0.72
CA THR A 31 -1.85 12.10 1.85
C THR A 31 -2.69 10.89 2.19
N SER A 32 -3.11 10.78 3.45
CA SER A 32 -3.99 9.69 3.91
C SER A 32 -5.30 9.66 3.13
N HIS A 33 -5.84 10.84 2.83
CA HIS A 33 -7.03 11.04 2.01
C HIS A 33 -6.84 10.48 0.59
N TYR A 34 -5.70 10.76 -0.05
CA TYR A 34 -5.41 10.25 -1.39
C TYR A 34 -5.36 8.71 -1.41
N ILE A 35 -4.70 8.11 -0.41
CA ILE A 35 -4.61 6.65 -0.28
C ILE A 35 -6.01 6.06 -0.09
N GLN A 36 -6.78 6.60 0.87
CA GLN A 36 -8.12 6.14 1.19
C GLN A 36 -9.07 6.21 -0.01
N VAL A 37 -9.08 7.33 -0.73
CA VAL A 37 -10.04 7.56 -1.81
C VAL A 37 -9.64 6.84 -3.10
N HIS A 38 -8.34 6.75 -3.41
CA HIS A 38 -7.88 6.28 -4.72
C HIS A 38 -7.19 4.93 -4.71
N LEU A 39 -6.35 4.66 -3.72
CA LEU A 39 -5.45 3.50 -3.75
C LEU A 39 -6.09 2.26 -3.11
N THR A 40 -6.75 2.40 -1.95
CA THR A 40 -7.38 1.26 -1.26
C THR A 40 -8.48 0.60 -2.07
N GLY A 41 -9.24 1.39 -2.84
CA GLY A 41 -10.26 0.91 -3.76
C GLY A 41 -9.74 0.65 -5.17
N ARG A 42 -8.42 0.70 -5.40
CA ARG A 42 -7.75 0.53 -6.70
C ARG A 42 -8.36 1.38 -7.84
N ARG A 43 -8.96 2.53 -7.50
CA ARG A 43 -9.56 3.46 -8.47
C ARG A 43 -8.49 4.14 -9.31
N ARG A 44 -7.27 4.27 -8.77
CA ARG A 44 -6.08 4.70 -9.50
C ARG A 44 -4.95 3.72 -9.27
N ILE A 45 -4.26 3.38 -10.36
CA ILE A 45 -2.99 2.66 -10.30
C ILE A 45 -1.87 3.72 -10.15
N PRO A 46 -1.02 3.63 -9.11
CA PRO A 46 0.04 4.60 -8.90
C PRO A 46 1.09 4.51 -10.01
N ARG A 47 1.55 5.68 -10.49
CA ARG A 47 2.67 5.75 -11.44
C ARG A 47 3.98 5.32 -10.76
N LYS A 48 4.99 4.98 -11.56
CA LYS A 48 6.29 4.49 -11.11
C LYS A 48 6.86 5.26 -9.89
N PRO A 49 6.92 6.61 -9.85
CA PRO A 49 7.49 7.32 -8.70
C PRO A 49 6.72 7.11 -7.39
N LEU A 50 5.38 7.14 -7.45
CA LEU A 50 4.54 6.94 -6.27
C LEU A 50 4.58 5.47 -5.82
N LEU A 51 4.61 4.53 -6.77
CA LEU A 51 4.73 3.11 -6.49
C LEU A 51 6.04 2.76 -5.76
N GLU A 52 7.17 3.37 -6.14
CA GLU A 52 8.45 3.18 -5.43
C GLU A 52 8.38 3.69 -3.98
N ARG A 53 7.79 4.87 -3.75
CA ARG A 53 7.63 5.44 -2.41
C ARG A 53 6.71 4.59 -1.55
N LEU A 54 5.58 4.16 -2.11
CA LEU A 54 4.65 3.23 -1.45
C LEU A 54 5.35 1.92 -1.10
N PHE A 55 6.14 1.35 -2.02
CA PHE A 55 6.91 0.14 -1.74
C PHE A 55 7.89 0.35 -0.59
N LYS A 56 8.62 1.47 -0.57
CA LYS A 56 9.54 1.81 0.52
C LYS A 56 8.82 1.91 1.87
N ALA A 57 7.67 2.57 1.91
CA ALA A 57 6.83 2.71 3.12
C ALA A 57 6.23 1.36 3.57
N CYS A 58 5.80 0.51 2.62
CA CYS A 58 5.32 -0.83 2.94
C CYS A 58 6.47 -1.72 3.48
N LYS A 59 7.67 -1.58 2.92
CA LYS A 59 8.86 -2.32 3.35
C LYS A 59 9.34 -1.89 4.74
N SER A 60 9.33 -0.59 5.06
CA SER A 60 9.70 -0.11 6.41
C SER A 60 8.79 -0.67 7.49
N ARG A 61 7.49 -0.83 7.18
CA ARG A 61 6.49 -1.46 8.05
C ARG A 61 6.44 -2.98 7.97
N LYS A 62 7.35 -3.61 7.21
CA LYS A 62 7.47 -5.07 7.01
C LYS A 62 6.21 -5.75 6.45
N TRP A 63 5.41 -5.01 5.68
CA TRP A 63 4.20 -5.57 5.05
C TRP A 63 4.53 -6.46 3.85
N ILE A 64 5.57 -6.09 3.10
CA ILE A 64 6.03 -6.79 1.90
C ILE A 64 7.56 -6.77 1.83
N SER A 65 8.12 -7.78 1.19
CA SER A 65 9.54 -7.87 0.86
C SER A 65 9.82 -7.54 -0.60
N ALA A 66 8.89 -7.86 -1.51
CA ALA A 66 9.03 -7.68 -2.94
C ALA A 66 8.05 -6.63 -3.50
N LYS A 67 8.54 -5.82 -4.44
CA LYS A 67 7.73 -4.81 -5.11
C LYS A 67 6.64 -5.44 -6.01
N SER A 68 6.90 -6.64 -6.52
CA SER A 68 5.95 -7.42 -7.32
C SER A 68 4.63 -7.60 -6.59
N ASP A 69 4.65 -7.81 -5.27
CA ASP A 69 3.44 -8.07 -4.49
C ASP A 69 2.52 -6.84 -4.47
N LEU A 70 3.11 -5.65 -4.33
CA LEU A 70 2.39 -4.38 -4.42
C LEU A 70 1.84 -4.14 -5.83
N VAL A 71 2.64 -4.43 -6.86
CA VAL A 71 2.22 -4.29 -8.27
C VAL A 71 1.06 -5.23 -8.57
N LEU A 72 1.19 -6.51 -8.23
CA LEU A 72 0.17 -7.52 -8.40
C LEU A 72 -1.11 -7.11 -7.69
N TRP A 73 -1.04 -6.62 -6.45
CA TRP A 73 -2.24 -6.15 -5.73
C TRP A 73 -2.96 -5.00 -6.45
N PHE A 74 -2.26 -4.06 -7.08
CA PHE A 74 -2.90 -2.98 -7.83
C PHE A 74 -3.49 -3.42 -9.19
N HIS A 75 -3.01 -4.55 -9.74
CA HIS A 75 -3.42 -5.06 -11.05
C HIS A 75 -4.38 -6.26 -10.98
N GLU A 76 -4.43 -6.99 -9.86
CA GLU A 76 -5.43 -8.02 -9.57
C GLU A 76 -6.78 -7.31 -9.28
N ARG A 77 -7.76 -7.49 -10.18
CA ARG A 77 -9.12 -6.95 -10.02
C ARG A 77 -9.98 -7.90 -9.20
#